data_AF-A0A4Q3C1B8-F1
#
_entry.id   AF-A0A4Q3C1B8-F1
#
_cell.length_a   1.000
_cell.length_b   1.000
_cell.length_c   1.000
_cell.angle_alpha   90.00
_cell.angle_beta   90.00
_cell.angle_gamma   90.00
#
_symmetry.space_group_name_H-M   'P 1'
#
loop_
_entity.id
_entity.type
_entity.pdbx_description
1 polymer ?
#
loop_
_entity_poly.entity_id
_entity_poly.type
_entity_poly.pdbx_seq_one_letter_code
_entity_poly.pdbx_strand_id
1 'polypeptide(L)'
;MRASEWTAAQRHGAMLLVCLVGVFNLIDRQIMTILLEPIKLEFGASDTYMGLLTGGIFALFYALASIPLARLADRVPRKIVIAGSLGAW
;
A
#
# COMPACT_ATOMS: atom_id res chain seq x y z
N MET A 1 -7.18 -18.92 -27.71
CA MET A 1 -6.71 -17.92 -26.73
C MET A 1 -5.35 -18.39 -26.22
N ARG A 2 -4.24 -17.73 -26.59
CA ARG A 2 -2.89 -18.18 -26.18
C ARG A 2 -2.72 -17.95 -24.68
N ALA A 3 -2.71 -19.02 -23.89
CA ALA A 3 -2.08 -18.98 -22.59
C ALA A 3 -0.63 -18.53 -22.83
N SER A 4 -0.31 -17.31 -22.41
CA SER A 4 1.00 -16.71 -22.61
C SER A 4 2.08 -17.61 -22.00
N GLU A 5 3.00 -18.09 -22.83
CA GLU A 5 4.21 -18.80 -22.38
C GLU A 5 5.17 -17.78 -21.76
N TRP A 6 4.88 -17.34 -20.54
CA TRP A 6 5.83 -16.52 -19.78
C TRP A 6 7.05 -17.38 -19.49
N THR A 7 8.22 -16.90 -19.91
CA THR A 7 9.47 -17.57 -19.58
C THR A 7 9.69 -17.54 -18.06
N ALA A 8 10.44 -18.50 -17.53
CA ALA A 8 10.76 -18.54 -16.11
C ALA A 8 11.35 -17.19 -15.64
N ALA A 9 12.21 -16.57 -16.44
CA ALA A 9 12.81 -15.27 -16.16
C ALA A 9 11.75 -14.16 -15.99
N GLN A 10 10.73 -14.10 -16.86
CA GLN A 10 9.67 -13.08 -16.77
C GLN A 10 8.80 -13.27 -15.52
N ARG A 11 8.51 -14.52 -15.13
CA ARG A 11 7.72 -14.83 -13.91
C ARG A 11 8.49 -14.42 -12.65
N HIS A 12 9.76 -14.79 -12.55
CA HIS A 12 10.62 -14.39 -11.42
C HIS A 12 10.83 -12.88 -11.38
N GLY A 13 10.99 -12.22 -12.54
CA GLY A 13 11.08 -10.77 -12.63
C GLY A 13 9.83 -10.07 -12.09
N ALA A 14 8.63 -10.55 -12.46
CA ALA A 14 7.37 -10.00 -11.94
C ALA A 14 7.22 -10.21 -10.43
N MET A 15 7.60 -11.38 -9.89
CA MET A 15 7.57 -11.64 -8.45
C MET A 15 8.56 -10.74 -7.70
N LEU A 16 9.78 -10.57 -8.23
CA LEU A 16 10.78 -9.68 -7.66
C LEU A 16 10.28 -8.24 -7.63
N LEU A 17 9.66 -7.77 -8.72
CA LEU A 17 9.09 -6.43 -8.79
C LEU A 17 8.01 -6.21 -7.73
N VAL A 18 7.04 -7.13 -7.61
CA VAL A 18 5.98 -7.04 -6.59
C VAL A 18 6.56 -7.13 -5.17
N CYS A 19 7.61 -7.94 -4.98
CA CYS A 19 8.32 -8.03 -3.71
C CYS A 19 8.98 -6.70 -3.34
N LEU A 20 9.72 -6.07 -4.26
CA LEU A 20 10.37 -4.79 -4.05
C LEU A 20 9.35 -3.69 -3.73
N VAL A 21 8.25 -3.63 -4.49
CA VAL A 21 7.12 -2.75 -4.18
C VAL A 21 6.62 -2.97 -2.74
N GLY A 22 6.47 -4.23 -2.32
CA GLY A 22 6.09 -4.57 -0.95
C GLY A 22 7.09 -4.09 0.10
N VAL A 23 8.39 -4.16 -0.20
CA VAL A 23 9.45 -3.64 0.68
C VAL A 23 9.33 -2.13 0.83
N PHE A 24 9.20 -1.38 -0.26
CA PHE A 24 9.04 0.07 -0.17
C PHE A 24 7.75 0.47 0.56
N ASN A 25 6.65 -0.22 0.30
CA ASN A 25 5.39 0.02 1.02
C ASN A 25 5.55 -0.18 2.54
N LEU A 26 6.36 -1.17 2.95
CA LEU A 26 6.67 -1.38 4.35
C LEU A 26 7.53 -0.26 4.93
N ILE A 27 8.56 0.17 4.19
CA ILE A 27 9.46 1.26 4.61
C ILE A 27 8.66 2.55 4.84
N ASP A 28 7.83 2.95 3.87
CA ASP A 28 7.01 4.17 3.97
C ASP A 28 6.11 4.14 5.19
N ARG A 29 5.51 2.97 5.48
CA ARG A 29 4.66 2.80 6.65
C ARG A 29 5.43 2.90 7.97
N GLN A 30 6.72 2.54 8.00
CA GLN A 30 7.58 2.67 9.18
C GLN A 30 8.08 4.10 9.41
N ILE A 31 8.27 4.89 8.34
CA ILE A 31 8.70 6.30 8.45
C ILE A 31 7.73 7.09 9.33
N MET A 32 6.42 6.86 9.19
CA MET A 32 5.40 7.51 10.04
C MET A 32 5.63 7.25 11.53
N THR A 33 5.99 6.02 11.92
CA THR A 33 6.26 5.67 13.32
C THR A 33 7.48 6.41 13.86
N ILE A 34 8.53 6.57 13.04
CA ILE A 34 9.76 7.28 13.42
C ILE A 34 9.49 8.79 13.58
N LEU A 35 8.70 9.36 12.67
CA LEU A 35 8.40 10.79 12.64
C LEU A 35 7.23 11.20 13.56
N LEU A 36 6.54 10.24 14.17
CA LEU A 36 5.35 10.51 14.98
C LEU A 36 5.64 11.47 16.14
N GLU A 37 6.71 11.22 16.89
CA GLU A 37 7.09 12.05 18.04
C GLU A 37 7.50 13.48 17.65
N PRO A 38 8.40 13.71 16.67
CA PRO A 38 8.74 15.07 16.26
C PRO A 38 7.52 15.81 15.68
N ILE A 39 6.65 15.15 14.90
CA ILE A 39 5.40 15.76 14.40
C ILE A 39 4.49 16.15 15.58
N LYS A 40 4.33 15.27 16.58
CA LYS A 40 3.52 15.55 17.78
C LYS A 40 4.00 16.81 18.49
N LEU A 41 5.31 16.94 18.69
CA LEU A 41 5.93 18.09 19.35
C LEU A 41 5.79 19.37 18.53
N GLU A 42 5.96 19.29 17.21
CA GLU A 42 5.83 20.44 16.30
C GLU A 42 4.40 21.00 16.28
N PHE A 43 3.39 20.13 16.25
CA PHE A 43 1.98 20.54 16.18
C PHE A 43 1.29 20.64 17.55
N GLY A 44 1.97 20.35 18.65
CA GLY A 44 1.38 20.33 19.99
C GLY A 44 0.21 19.34 20.13
N ALA A 45 0.24 18.25 19.36
CA ALA A 45 -0.85 17.29 19.27
C ALA A 45 -0.89 16.34 20.48
N SER A 46 -2.08 15.82 20.82
CA SER A 46 -2.23 14.85 21.91
C SER A 46 -1.87 13.42 21.47
N ASP A 47 -1.43 12.59 22.42
CA ASP A 47 -1.14 11.17 22.19
C ASP A 47 -2.36 10.40 21.67
N THR A 48 -3.58 10.84 22.03
CA THR A 48 -4.83 10.25 21.52
C THR A 48 -4.97 10.46 20.02
N TYR A 49 -4.71 11.67 19.51
CA TYR A 49 -4.78 11.93 18.08
C TYR A 49 -3.72 11.15 17.30
N MET A 50 -2.51 11.02 17.85
CA MET A 50 -1.43 10.25 17.23
C MET A 50 -1.75 8.75 17.18
N GLY A 51 -2.31 8.19 18.26
CA GLY A 51 -2.75 6.80 18.30
C GLY A 51 -3.92 6.51 17.35
N LEU A 52 -4.87 7.45 17.22
CA LEU A 52 -5.95 7.35 16.24
C LEU A 52 -5.43 7.42 14.81
N LEU A 53 -4.49 8.33 14.51
CA LEU A 53 -3.91 8.52 13.19
C LEU A 53 -3.13 7.28 12.71
N THR A 54 -2.35 6.65 13.59
CA THR A 54 -1.54 5.46 13.24
C THR A 54 -2.29 4.14 13.35
N GLY A 55 -3.35 4.11 14.17
CA GLY A 55 -4.15 2.92 14.43
C GLY A 55 -5.55 3.01 13.83
N GLY A 56 -6.50 3.52 14.62
CA GLY A 56 -7.93 3.39 14.36
C GLY A 56 -8.41 4.00 13.04
N ILE A 57 -8.05 5.26 12.77
CA ILE A 57 -8.45 5.98 11.54
C ILE A 57 -7.78 5.33 10.34
N PHE A 58 -6.50 5.00 10.44
CA PHE A 58 -5.76 4.31 9.38
C PHE A 58 -6.40 2.97 9.01
N ALA A 59 -6.70 2.13 10.01
CA ALA A 59 -7.31 0.82 9.81
C ALA A 59 -8.71 0.93 9.19
N LEU A 60 -9.53 1.86 9.67
CA LEU A 60 -10.87 2.09 9.13
C LEU A 60 -10.80 2.54 7.66
N PHE A 61 -9.93 3.51 7.36
CA PHE A 61 -9.76 4.01 6.00
C PHE A 61 -9.28 2.91 5.05
N TYR A 62 -8.27 2.12 5.45
CA TYR A 62 -7.78 0.99 4.66
C TYR A 62 -8.86 -0.07 4.46
N ALA A 63 -9.63 -0.41 5.50
CA ALA A 63 -10.71 -1.38 5.39
C ALA A 63 -11.77 -0.91 4.40
N LEU A 64 -12.22 0.34 4.51
CA LEU A 64 -13.24 0.92 3.64
C LEU A 64 -12.74 1.07 2.20
N ALA A 65 -11.48 1.46 1.98
CA ALA A 65 -10.89 1.61 0.65
C ALA A 65 -10.56 0.25 -0.01
N SER A 66 -10.24 -0.78 0.79
CA SER A 66 -9.91 -2.12 0.27
C SER A 66 -11.09 -2.79 -0.42
N ILE A 67 -12.31 -2.55 0.05
CA ILE A 67 -13.54 -3.14 -0.50
C ILE A 67 -13.82 -2.73 -1.96
N PRO A 68 -13.91 -1.42 -2.31
CA PRO A 68 -14.10 -1.00 -3.69
C PRO A 68 -12.89 -1.34 -4.56
N LEU A 69 -11.66 -1.27 -4.02
CA LEU A 69 -10.46 -1.62 -4.77
C LEU A 69 -10.40 -3.12 -5.10
N ALA A 70 -10.80 -4.00 -4.17
CA ALA A 70 -10.93 -5.43 -4.40
C ALA A 70 -11.99 -5.70 -5.47
N ARG A 71 -13.17 -5.06 -5.38
CA ARG A 71 -14.20 -5.16 -6.42
C ARG A 71 -13.74 -4.65 -7.79
N LEU A 72 -12.87 -3.63 -7.83
CA LEU A 72 -12.28 -3.14 -9.06
C LEU A 72 -11.29 -4.16 -9.64
N ALA A 73 -10.45 -4.76 -8.79
CA ALA A 73 -9.47 -5.80 -9.16
C ALA A 73 -10.11 -7.07 -9.75
N ASP A 74 -11.36 -7.37 -9.37
CA ASP A 74 -12.14 -8.46 -9.94
C ASP A 74 -12.74 -8.13 -11.32
N ARG A 75 -12.96 -6.84 -11.62
CA ARG A 75 -13.65 -6.39 -12.84
C ARG A 75 -12.73 -5.88 -13.94
N VAL A 76 -11.54 -5.39 -13.61
CA VAL A 76 -10.59 -4.85 -14.58
C VAL A 76 -9.27 -5.62 -14.55
N PRO A 77 -8.44 -5.57 -15.61
CA PRO A 77 -7.16 -6.27 -15.63
C PRO A 77 -6.30 -5.89 -14.42
N ARG A 78 -5.87 -6.89 -13.63
CA ARG A 78 -5.08 -6.70 -12.39
C ARG A 78 -3.87 -5.78 -12.58
N LYS A 79 -3.22 -5.83 -13.74
CA LYS A 79 -2.09 -4.94 -14.08
C LYS A 79 -2.46 -3.45 -14.02
N ILE A 80 -3.68 -3.08 -14.41
CA ILE A 80 -4.16 -1.69 -14.39
C ILE A 80 -4.44 -1.26 -12.96
N VAL A 81 -5.02 -2.13 -12.14
CA VAL A 81 -5.25 -1.84 -10.73
C VAL A 81 -3.92 -1.67 -9.99
N ILE A 82 -2.96 -2.58 -10.19
CA ILE A 82 -1.63 -2.47 -9.58
C ILE A 82 -0.93 -1.19 -10.03
N ALA A 83 -0.92 -0.89 -11.34
CA ALA A 83 -0.30 0.33 -11.86
C ALA A 83 -0.99 1.62 -11.35
N GLY A 84 -2.32 1.62 -11.26
CA GLY A 84 -3.09 2.75 -10.72
C GLY A 84 -2.83 2.95 -9.22
N SER A 85 -2.77 1.87 -8.45
CA SER A 85 -2.41 1.90 -7.03
C SER A 85 -0.98 2.41 -6.81
N LEU A 86 -0.03 1.97 -7.65
CA LEU A 86 1.35 2.44 -7.60
C LEU A 86 1.51 3.91 -8.01
N GLY A 87 0.68 4.41 -8.91
CA GLY A 87 0.71 5.84 -9.30
C GLY A 87 0.04 6.77 -8.30
N ALA A 88 -0.82 6.24 -7.43
CA ALA A 88 -1.52 7.00 -6.39
C ALA A 88 -0.79 6.97 -5.03
N TRP A 89 0.02 5.93 -4.78
CA TRP A 89 0.95 5.82 -3.66
C TRP A 89 2.13 6.79 -3.86
#